data_AF-A0A950U149-F1
#
_entry.id   AF-A0A950U149-F1
#
_cell.length_a   1.000
_cell.length_b   1.000
_cell.length_c   1.000
_cell.angle_alpha   90.00
_cell.angle_beta   90.00
_cell.angle_gamma   90.00
#
_symmetry.space_group_name_H-M   'P 1'
#
loop_
_entity.id
_entity.type
_entity.pdbx_description
1 polymer ?
#
loop_
_entity_poly.entity_id
_entity_poly.type
_entity_poly.pdbx_seq_one_letter_code
_entity_poly.pdbx_strand_id
1 'polypeptide(L)'
;GTSLEFGLISATGIRCCYHGWLFDVDGTILETPGEPPSSTIKDRLCHGAYPVHEAHGMVFGYMGPPDQMPAFPTYDTFQRPGYRRIPGQKYFYPCNWLQILENTMDAVHTAFLHTIVSGSVFTDEFGVLPELEFAETPVGIIYIATRRVGDNIWARMVENVLPNLQQIAPIWETGQTPHAFSGPMMSRWIVPLDDSNTMLIELRHISEAEGAVTPDWLADNSKMLPGQLAADTYEESQRRPQDFEAQVSQRPIAVHGLEHLGTTDRGITMFRNQIRRGIRAVKNGEEPVGLFPHGGGVIPTYCNDTVVSMPAAKTPELDKALLRETGRKLAQGYIDAPPLMAAAE
;
A
#
# COMPACT_ATOMS: atom_id res chain seq x y z
N GLY A 1 5.05 -34.64 -4.40
CA GLY A 1 5.26 -33.92 -5.66
C GLY A 1 4.01 -33.17 -6.10
N THR A 2 2.84 -33.81 -6.06
CA THR A 2 1.55 -33.15 -6.35
C THR A 2 1.26 -31.98 -5.41
N SER A 3 0.69 -30.89 -5.95
CA SER A 3 0.25 -29.72 -5.17
C SER A 3 -0.91 -30.08 -4.23
N LEU A 4 -0.86 -29.55 -3.00
CA LEU A 4 -1.97 -29.65 -2.04
C LEU A 4 -3.10 -28.66 -2.32
N GLU A 5 -2.90 -27.69 -3.22
CA GLU A 5 -3.96 -26.78 -3.70
C GLU A 5 -5.19 -27.53 -4.21
N PHE A 6 -4.99 -28.69 -4.82
CA PHE A 6 -6.06 -29.55 -5.35
C PHE A 6 -6.51 -30.61 -4.34
N GLY A 7 -6.10 -30.48 -3.08
CA GLY A 7 -6.41 -31.42 -2.01
C GLY A 7 -7.85 -31.29 -1.49
N LEU A 8 -8.28 -32.30 -0.75
CA LEU A 8 -9.56 -32.30 -0.05
C LEU A 8 -9.37 -31.73 1.36
N ILE A 9 -10.04 -30.61 1.67
CA ILE A 9 -10.10 -30.07 3.03
C ILE A 9 -10.73 -31.13 3.94
N SER A 10 -10.03 -31.48 5.01
CA SER A 10 -10.45 -32.48 5.99
C SER A 10 -10.78 -31.81 7.33
N ALA A 11 -11.32 -32.56 8.30
CA ALA A 11 -11.61 -32.03 9.63
C ALA A 11 -10.36 -31.45 10.32
N THR A 12 -9.19 -32.06 10.06
CA THR A 12 -7.87 -31.60 10.49
C THR A 12 -6.95 -31.57 9.28
N GLY A 13 -6.63 -30.37 8.80
CA GLY A 13 -5.71 -30.14 7.69
C GLY A 13 -6.23 -30.54 6.29
N ILE A 14 -5.34 -30.99 5.41
CA ILE A 14 -5.61 -31.17 3.98
C ILE A 14 -5.12 -32.52 3.45
N ARG A 15 -5.96 -33.20 2.68
CA ARG A 15 -5.66 -34.50 2.08
C ARG A 15 -5.20 -34.36 0.63
N CYS A 16 -4.01 -34.87 0.33
CA CYS A 16 -3.48 -34.89 -1.04
C CYS A 16 -4.39 -35.70 -1.97
N CYS A 17 -4.75 -35.11 -3.12
CA CYS A 17 -5.64 -35.73 -4.10
C CYS A 17 -5.05 -36.93 -4.85
N TYR A 18 -3.74 -37.19 -4.74
CA TYR A 18 -3.11 -38.25 -5.51
C TYR A 18 -3.07 -39.59 -4.76
N HIS A 19 -2.37 -39.63 -3.61
CA HIS A 19 -2.20 -40.86 -2.82
C HIS A 19 -2.85 -40.77 -1.43
N GLY A 20 -3.69 -39.75 -1.21
CA GLY A 20 -4.51 -39.64 -0.01
C GLY A 20 -3.75 -39.33 1.28
N TRP A 21 -2.48 -38.93 1.22
CA TRP A 21 -1.74 -38.52 2.42
C TRP A 21 -2.44 -37.32 3.08
N LEU A 22 -2.65 -37.39 4.39
CA LEU A 22 -3.27 -36.32 5.17
C LEU A 22 -2.20 -35.53 5.91
N PHE A 23 -2.19 -34.21 5.73
CA PHE A 23 -1.28 -33.28 6.38
C PHE A 23 -2.07 -32.42 7.36
N ASP A 24 -1.56 -32.23 8.57
CA ASP A 24 -2.11 -31.29 9.56
C ASP A 24 -1.77 -29.83 9.21
N VAL A 25 -2.30 -28.87 9.97
CA VAL A 25 -2.14 -27.43 9.77
C VAL A 25 -0.68 -26.94 9.88
N ASP A 26 0.17 -27.69 10.58
CA ASP A 26 1.61 -27.42 10.70
C ASP A 26 2.47 -28.20 9.68
N GLY A 27 1.82 -28.97 8.80
CA GLY A 27 2.47 -29.82 7.80
C GLY A 27 2.91 -31.19 8.31
N THR A 28 2.57 -31.57 9.55
CA THR A 28 2.76 -32.93 10.08
C THR A 28 1.95 -33.94 9.26
N ILE A 29 2.52 -35.10 8.96
CA ILE A 29 1.83 -36.15 8.21
C ILE A 29 1.01 -37.01 9.18
N LEU A 30 -0.31 -36.95 9.07
CA LEU A 30 -1.23 -37.70 9.93
C LEU A 30 -1.48 -39.11 9.40
N GLU A 31 -1.63 -39.24 8.08
CA GLU A 31 -1.99 -40.50 7.42
C GLU A 31 -1.24 -40.70 6.10
N THR A 32 -0.88 -41.95 5.82
CA THR A 32 -0.26 -42.40 4.57
C THR A 32 -0.95 -43.68 4.10
N PRO A 33 -2.18 -43.61 3.56
CA PRO A 33 -3.06 -44.78 3.39
C PRO A 33 -2.53 -45.83 2.41
N GLY A 34 -1.63 -45.46 1.49
CA GLY A 34 -0.97 -46.40 0.58
C GLY A 34 0.20 -47.17 1.20
N GLU A 35 0.64 -46.79 2.40
CA GLU A 35 1.78 -47.42 3.09
C GLU A 35 1.32 -48.61 3.95
N PRO A 36 2.18 -49.64 4.14
CA PRO A 36 1.89 -50.72 5.07
C PRO A 36 1.78 -50.20 6.51
N PRO A 37 1.02 -50.88 7.41
CA PRO A 37 0.85 -50.45 8.80
C PRO A 37 2.15 -50.32 9.61
N SER A 38 3.23 -50.98 9.17
CA SER A 38 4.57 -50.90 9.79
C SER A 38 5.42 -49.72 9.30
N SER A 39 4.94 -48.94 8.32
CA SER A 39 5.68 -47.80 7.79
C SER A 39 5.76 -46.66 8.80
N THR A 40 6.97 -46.15 9.01
CA THR A 40 7.25 -45.00 9.90
C THR A 40 7.53 -43.73 9.11
N ILE A 41 7.11 -43.67 7.84
CA ILE A 41 7.41 -42.53 6.97
C ILE A 41 6.74 -41.24 7.48
N LYS A 42 5.52 -41.35 8.01
CA LYS A 42 4.78 -40.24 8.59
C LYS A 42 5.42 -39.65 9.84
N ASP A 43 6.20 -40.46 10.58
CA ASP A 43 6.85 -40.05 11.82
C ASP A 43 8.24 -39.42 11.59
N ARG A 44 8.78 -39.56 10.36
CA ARG A 44 10.13 -39.10 10.00
C ARG A 44 10.13 -37.94 9.02
N LEU A 45 9.02 -37.72 8.32
CA LEU A 45 8.87 -36.68 7.31
C LEU A 45 7.75 -35.71 7.72
N CYS A 46 7.90 -34.45 7.33
CA CYS A 46 6.85 -33.46 7.36
C CYS A 46 6.87 -32.67 6.05
N HIS A 47 5.74 -32.07 5.69
CA HIS A 47 5.69 -31.07 4.63
C HIS A 47 6.22 -29.71 5.11
N GLY A 48 5.99 -29.40 6.39
CA GLY A 48 6.14 -28.08 6.97
C GLY A 48 4.98 -27.15 6.59
N ALA A 49 4.86 -26.05 7.32
CA ALA A 49 3.90 -24.98 7.03
C ALA A 49 4.46 -23.64 7.50
N TYR A 50 3.95 -22.55 6.92
CA TYR A 50 4.20 -21.20 7.39
C TYR A 50 3.04 -20.74 8.28
N PRO A 51 3.30 -20.10 9.43
CA PRO A 51 2.24 -19.55 10.26
C PRO A 51 1.46 -18.48 9.49
N VAL A 52 0.14 -18.48 9.70
CA VAL A 52 -0.78 -17.53 9.10
C VAL A 52 -1.52 -16.74 10.17
N HIS A 53 -1.82 -15.48 9.87
CA HIS A 53 -2.64 -14.61 10.69
C HIS A 53 -3.81 -14.07 9.86
N GLU A 54 -5.03 -14.25 10.35
CA GLU A 54 -6.24 -13.72 9.72
C GLU A 54 -6.59 -12.37 10.33
N ALA A 55 -6.59 -11.32 9.51
CA ALA A 55 -6.94 -9.97 9.93
C ALA A 55 -7.62 -9.20 8.80
N HIS A 56 -8.61 -8.39 9.14
CA HIS A 56 -9.30 -7.49 8.19
C HIS A 56 -9.89 -8.18 6.94
N GLY A 57 -10.26 -9.46 7.05
CA GLY A 57 -10.77 -10.26 5.93
C GLY A 57 -9.69 -10.76 4.98
N MET A 58 -8.42 -10.74 5.38
CA MET A 58 -7.26 -11.19 4.61
C MET A 58 -6.46 -12.23 5.42
N VAL A 59 -5.64 -13.01 4.71
CA VAL A 59 -4.71 -14.00 5.29
C VAL A 59 -3.28 -13.51 5.05
N PHE A 60 -2.52 -13.36 6.13
CA PHE A 60 -1.11 -12.95 6.10
C PHE A 60 -0.23 -14.14 6.47
N GLY A 61 0.73 -14.49 5.61
CA GLY A 61 1.71 -15.54 5.89
C GLY A 61 3.04 -14.95 6.38
N TYR A 62 3.66 -15.57 7.38
CA TYR A 62 5.01 -15.23 7.81
C TYR A 62 5.99 -16.29 7.33
N MET A 63 6.92 -15.89 6.46
CA MET A 63 7.88 -16.78 5.80
C MET A 63 9.31 -16.66 6.37
N GLY A 64 9.47 -15.99 7.51
CA GLY A 64 10.76 -15.86 8.21
C GLY A 64 11.00 -16.99 9.23
N PRO A 65 12.12 -16.93 9.99
CA PRO A 65 12.40 -17.86 11.08
C PRO A 65 11.30 -17.82 12.16
N PRO A 66 10.67 -18.95 12.53
CA PRO A 66 9.53 -18.95 13.46
C PRO A 66 9.82 -18.31 14.84
N ASP A 67 11.05 -18.39 15.31
CA ASP A 67 11.53 -17.80 16.57
C ASP A 67 11.72 -16.27 16.51
N GLN A 68 11.65 -15.70 15.30
CA GLN A 68 11.79 -14.26 15.03
C GLN A 68 10.49 -13.64 14.50
N MET A 69 9.34 -14.33 14.63
CA MET A 69 8.06 -13.84 14.14
C MET A 69 7.63 -12.59 14.92
N PRO A 70 7.48 -11.41 14.28
CA PRO A 70 7.05 -10.20 14.95
C PRO A 70 5.57 -10.29 15.31
N ALA A 71 5.12 -9.40 16.21
CA ALA A 71 3.69 -9.19 16.41
C ALA A 71 3.04 -8.66 15.11
N PHE A 72 1.77 -9.00 14.89
CA PHE A 72 1.05 -8.48 13.73
C PHE A 72 0.89 -6.94 13.86
N PRO A 73 1.28 -6.15 12.85
CA PRO A 73 1.27 -4.69 12.96
C PRO A 73 -0.17 -4.16 13.01
N THR A 74 -0.43 -3.28 13.97
CA THR A 74 -1.71 -2.58 14.11
C THR A 74 -1.49 -1.09 13.85
N TYR A 75 -1.98 -0.57 12.73
CA TYR A 75 -1.88 0.85 12.39
C TYR A 75 -3.06 1.64 12.98
N ASP A 76 -2.83 2.91 13.31
CA ASP A 76 -3.85 3.85 13.81
C ASP A 76 -5.05 3.97 12.87
N THR A 77 -4.82 3.93 11.56
CA THR A 77 -5.88 3.95 10.54
C THR A 77 -6.78 2.72 10.61
N PHE A 78 -6.31 1.61 11.19
CA PHE A 78 -7.12 0.42 11.43
C PHE A 78 -7.96 0.51 12.70
N GLN A 79 -7.77 1.55 13.51
CA GLN A 79 -8.53 1.79 14.74
C GLN A 79 -9.21 3.16 14.73
N ARG A 80 -9.21 3.84 13.58
CA ARG A 80 -9.78 5.16 13.40
C ARG A 80 -11.28 5.17 13.75
N PRO A 81 -11.70 5.98 14.74
CA PRO A 81 -13.11 6.10 15.09
C PRO A 81 -13.97 6.62 13.94
N GLY A 82 -15.20 6.11 13.82
CA GLY A 82 -16.15 6.52 12.78
C GLY A 82 -15.80 6.04 11.37
N TYR A 83 -14.88 5.09 11.24
CA TYR A 83 -14.53 4.45 9.98
C TYR A 83 -14.59 2.93 10.10
N ARG A 84 -15.30 2.31 9.15
CA ARG A 84 -15.26 0.86 8.94
C ARG A 84 -14.32 0.52 7.79
N ARG A 85 -13.83 -0.72 7.77
CA ARG A 85 -12.96 -1.21 6.72
C ARG A 85 -13.64 -2.29 5.89
N ILE A 86 -13.40 -2.26 4.58
CA ILE A 86 -13.89 -3.28 3.65
C ILE A 86 -12.69 -3.85 2.88
N PRO A 87 -12.46 -5.18 2.89
CA PRO A 87 -11.46 -5.78 2.01
C PRO A 87 -11.89 -5.56 0.55
N GLY A 88 -10.98 -4.99 -0.22
CA GLY A 88 -11.19 -4.73 -1.64
C GLY A 88 -10.80 -5.92 -2.52
N GLN A 89 -10.73 -5.67 -3.82
CA GLN A 89 -10.35 -6.67 -4.81
C GLN A 89 -8.84 -6.93 -4.83
N LYS A 90 -8.44 -8.02 -5.49
CA LYS A 90 -7.04 -8.32 -5.80
C LYS A 90 -6.73 -7.87 -7.22
N TYR A 91 -5.55 -7.30 -7.43
CA TYR A 91 -5.05 -6.91 -8.76
C TYR A 91 -3.75 -7.63 -9.02
N PHE A 92 -3.53 -8.03 -10.27
CA PHE A 92 -2.35 -8.77 -10.69
C PHE A 92 -1.62 -7.99 -11.76
N TYR A 93 -0.35 -7.72 -11.51
CA TYR A 93 0.51 -6.96 -12.40
C TYR A 93 1.66 -7.84 -12.89
N PRO A 94 1.89 -7.94 -14.21
CA PRO A 94 3.02 -8.66 -14.79
C PRO A 94 4.31 -7.82 -14.73
N CYS A 95 4.61 -7.24 -13.57
CA CYS A 95 5.87 -6.59 -13.29
C CYS A 95 6.28 -6.69 -11.82
N ASN A 96 7.52 -6.30 -11.55
CA ASN A 96 8.11 -6.31 -10.21
C ASN A 96 7.39 -5.36 -9.26
N TRP A 97 7.24 -5.79 -8.00
CA TRP A 97 6.51 -5.07 -6.95
C TRP A 97 7.03 -3.64 -6.73
N LEU A 98 8.33 -3.43 -6.93
CA LEU A 98 8.96 -2.13 -6.68
C LEU A 98 8.42 -1.06 -7.63
N GLN A 99 8.13 -1.39 -8.89
CA GLN A 99 7.51 -0.46 -9.86
C GLN A 99 6.14 0.02 -9.38
N ILE A 100 5.36 -0.88 -8.77
CA ILE A 100 4.04 -0.53 -8.26
C ILE A 100 4.15 0.34 -7.01
N LEU A 101 5.09 0.01 -6.14
CA LEU A 101 5.27 0.72 -4.89
C LEU A 101 5.85 2.13 -5.10
N GLU A 102 6.71 2.28 -6.11
CA GLU A 102 7.34 3.55 -6.49
C GLU A 102 6.37 4.55 -7.09
N ASN A 103 5.35 4.11 -7.84
CA ASN A 103 4.32 4.98 -8.42
C ASN A 103 3.69 5.90 -7.37
N THR A 104 3.52 5.43 -6.14
CA THR A 104 2.96 6.25 -5.06
C THR A 104 3.90 7.35 -4.57
N MET A 105 5.22 7.26 -4.79
CA MET A 105 6.18 8.32 -4.47
C MET A 105 6.44 9.27 -5.64
N ASP A 106 5.73 9.10 -6.75
CA ASP A 106 5.67 10.07 -7.84
C ASP A 106 4.32 10.80 -7.78
N ALA A 107 4.26 11.99 -7.19
CA ALA A 107 3.03 12.77 -7.18
C ALA A 107 2.76 13.51 -8.51
N VAL A 108 3.75 13.57 -9.41
CA VAL A 108 3.64 14.29 -10.69
C VAL A 108 2.76 13.51 -11.67
N HIS A 109 2.85 12.18 -11.71
CA HIS A 109 2.00 11.38 -12.60
C HIS A 109 0.50 11.63 -12.35
N THR A 110 0.09 11.96 -11.12
CA THR A 110 -1.33 12.20 -10.82
C THR A 110 -1.92 13.35 -11.63
N ALA A 111 -1.14 14.38 -11.94
CA ALA A 111 -1.58 15.50 -12.77
C ALA A 111 -1.58 15.12 -14.26
N PHE A 112 -0.55 14.40 -14.71
CA PHE A 112 -0.42 14.03 -16.12
C PHE A 112 -1.30 12.86 -16.50
N LEU A 113 -1.08 11.69 -15.90
CA LEU A 113 -1.75 10.44 -16.24
C LEU A 113 -3.26 10.55 -15.97
N HIS A 114 -3.67 10.96 -14.77
CA HIS A 114 -5.08 10.93 -14.34
C HIS A 114 -5.87 12.21 -14.63
N THR A 115 -5.30 13.16 -15.39
CA THR A 115 -6.03 14.36 -15.79
C THR A 115 -5.69 14.82 -17.20
N ILE A 116 -4.41 15.11 -17.48
CA ILE A 116 -4.00 15.76 -18.74
C ILE A 116 -3.98 14.77 -19.92
N VAL A 117 -3.45 13.56 -19.71
CA VAL A 117 -3.26 12.54 -20.76
C VAL A 117 -4.52 11.71 -20.96
N SER A 118 -5.12 11.23 -19.88
CA SER A 118 -6.22 10.25 -19.96
C SER A 118 -7.60 10.84 -19.67
N GLY A 119 -7.66 12.16 -19.45
CA GLY A 119 -8.85 12.85 -18.94
C GLY A 119 -8.95 12.77 -17.42
N SER A 120 -9.80 13.61 -16.83
CA SER A 120 -10.00 13.70 -15.37
C SER A 120 -10.63 12.41 -14.83
N VAL A 121 -9.82 11.55 -14.25
CA VAL A 121 -10.25 10.35 -13.51
C VAL A 121 -10.51 10.70 -12.04
N PHE A 122 -9.81 11.71 -11.54
CA PHE A 122 -9.99 12.31 -10.22
C PHE A 122 -10.78 13.61 -10.35
N THR A 123 -10.57 14.57 -9.45
CA THR A 123 -11.07 15.94 -9.62
C THR A 123 -10.13 16.76 -10.49
N ASP A 124 -10.64 17.82 -11.12
CA ASP A 124 -9.85 18.67 -12.01
C ASP A 124 -8.68 19.37 -11.30
N GLU A 125 -8.77 19.58 -9.97
CA GLU A 125 -7.71 20.17 -9.17
C GLU A 125 -6.42 19.32 -9.13
N PHE A 126 -6.50 18.01 -9.39
CA PHE A 126 -5.32 17.15 -9.54
C PHE A 126 -4.47 17.52 -10.75
N GLY A 127 -5.06 18.13 -11.79
CA GLY A 127 -4.36 18.59 -12.99
C GLY A 127 -3.39 19.75 -12.75
N VAL A 128 -3.45 20.38 -11.57
CA VAL A 128 -2.48 21.40 -11.14
C VAL A 128 -1.25 20.73 -10.55
N LEU A 129 -0.07 21.04 -11.11
CA LEU A 129 1.20 20.57 -10.58
C LEU A 129 1.42 21.13 -9.16
N PRO A 130 1.61 20.26 -8.16
CA PRO A 130 1.83 20.71 -6.79
C PRO A 130 3.25 21.20 -6.57
N GLU A 131 3.42 21.99 -5.51
CA GLU A 131 4.73 22.13 -4.88
C GLU A 131 5.00 20.87 -4.04
N LEU A 132 6.13 20.20 -4.35
CA LEU A 132 6.46 18.88 -3.82
C LEU A 132 7.57 18.92 -2.78
N GLU A 133 7.31 18.28 -1.66
CA GLU A 133 8.29 17.95 -0.63
C GLU A 133 8.16 16.47 -0.25
N PHE A 134 9.16 15.95 0.45
CA PHE A 134 9.20 14.56 0.89
C PHE A 134 9.80 14.50 2.30
N ALA A 135 9.26 13.62 3.14
CA ALA A 135 9.75 13.40 4.50
C ALA A 135 9.79 11.91 4.82
N GLU A 136 10.89 11.46 5.43
CA GLU A 136 10.91 10.15 6.08
C GLU A 136 10.00 10.19 7.31
N THR A 137 9.20 9.15 7.51
CA THR A 137 8.39 8.92 8.71
C THR A 137 9.06 7.82 9.55
N PRO A 138 8.67 7.61 10.82
CA PRO A 138 9.19 6.50 11.61
C PRO A 138 8.98 5.11 10.98
N VAL A 139 8.04 5.00 10.04
CA VAL A 139 7.56 3.74 9.47
C VAL A 139 7.80 3.63 7.96
N GLY A 140 8.28 4.71 7.33
CA GLY A 140 8.49 4.77 5.89
C GLY A 140 8.70 6.19 5.38
N ILE A 141 7.90 6.61 4.41
CA ILE A 141 8.06 7.90 3.73
C ILE A 141 6.72 8.45 3.24
N ILE A 142 6.58 9.77 3.32
CA ILE A 142 5.48 10.51 2.69
C ILE A 142 6.00 11.44 1.59
N TYR A 143 5.24 11.57 0.51
CA TYR A 143 5.28 12.80 -0.28
C TYR A 143 4.31 13.82 0.32
N ILE A 144 4.60 15.09 0.08
CA ILE A 144 3.79 16.23 0.49
C ILE A 144 3.53 17.06 -0.77
N ALA A 145 2.31 17.01 -1.27
CA ALA A 145 1.88 17.75 -2.45
C ALA A 145 0.97 18.90 -2.03
N THR A 146 1.43 20.14 -2.25
CA THR A 146 0.68 21.34 -1.87
C THR A 146 0.20 22.11 -3.10
N ARG A 147 -1.09 22.43 -3.12
CA ARG A 147 -1.77 23.13 -4.22
C ARG A 147 -2.52 24.35 -3.71
N ARG A 148 -2.60 25.36 -4.57
CA ARG A 148 -3.43 26.55 -4.39
C ARG A 148 -4.83 26.27 -4.96
N VAL A 149 -5.87 26.44 -4.14
CA VAL A 149 -7.28 26.32 -4.56
C VAL A 149 -8.05 27.53 -4.05
N GLY A 150 -8.25 28.54 -4.89
CA GLY A 150 -8.82 29.82 -4.45
C GLY A 150 -8.03 30.42 -3.29
N ASP A 151 -8.69 30.73 -2.19
CA ASP A 151 -8.07 31.23 -0.95
C ASP A 151 -7.57 30.11 -0.01
N ASN A 152 -7.59 28.85 -0.45
CA ASN A 152 -7.14 27.72 0.33
C ASN A 152 -5.80 27.18 -0.17
N ILE A 153 -5.09 26.53 0.76
CA ILE A 153 -3.99 25.61 0.46
C ILE A 153 -4.48 24.20 0.76
N TRP A 154 -4.45 23.35 -0.25
CA TRP A 154 -4.70 21.93 -0.12
C TRP A 154 -3.36 21.19 -0.04
N ALA A 155 -3.10 20.55 1.08
CA ALA A 155 -1.94 19.71 1.32
C ALA A 155 -2.36 18.23 1.35
N ARG A 156 -1.83 17.47 0.39
CA ARG A 156 -2.04 16.04 0.25
C ARG A 156 -0.78 15.29 0.64
N MET A 157 -0.92 14.31 1.51
CA MET A 157 0.16 13.41 1.94
C MET A 157 -0.24 11.97 1.70
N VAL A 158 0.63 11.23 1.03
CA VAL A 158 0.43 9.81 0.73
C VAL A 158 1.69 9.08 1.17
N GLU A 159 1.48 7.91 1.76
CA GLU A 159 2.53 7.22 2.52
C GLU A 159 2.86 5.86 1.92
N ASN A 160 4.14 5.57 1.79
CA ASN A 160 4.65 4.21 1.71
C ASN A 160 5.15 3.81 3.10
N VAL A 161 4.53 2.80 3.69
CA VAL A 161 4.95 2.14 4.94
C VAL A 161 5.78 0.93 4.56
N LEU A 162 6.97 0.81 5.15
CA LEU A 162 7.90 -0.26 4.82
C LEU A 162 7.38 -1.63 5.31
N PRO A 163 7.70 -2.72 4.58
CA PRO A 163 8.41 -2.72 3.31
C PRO A 163 7.51 -2.47 2.10
N ASN A 164 6.20 -2.75 2.19
CA ASN A 164 5.35 -2.92 1.00
C ASN A 164 3.88 -2.50 1.19
N LEU A 165 3.59 -1.65 2.16
CA LEU A 165 2.24 -1.13 2.38
C LEU A 165 2.16 0.32 1.87
N GLN A 166 1.04 0.67 1.25
CA GLN A 166 0.75 2.04 0.85
C GLN A 166 -0.53 2.49 1.51
N GLN A 167 -0.56 3.74 1.95
CA GLN A 167 -1.79 4.42 2.34
C GLN A 167 -2.04 5.55 1.36
N ILE A 168 -3.23 5.53 0.75
CA ILE A 168 -3.63 6.47 -0.29
C ILE A 168 -4.71 7.40 0.27
N ALA A 169 -4.50 8.71 0.07
CA ALA A 169 -5.43 9.75 0.48
C ALA A 169 -6.64 9.83 -0.49
N PRO A 170 -7.81 10.34 -0.06
CA PRO A 170 -8.99 10.52 -0.90
C PRO A 170 -8.72 11.09 -2.30
N ILE A 171 -9.24 10.45 -3.36
CA ILE A 171 -9.06 10.93 -4.76
C ILE A 171 -10.20 11.84 -5.25
N TRP A 172 -11.12 12.18 -4.36
CA TRP A 172 -12.28 13.04 -4.61
C TRP A 172 -12.19 14.39 -3.90
N GLU A 173 -11.06 14.69 -3.25
CA GLU A 173 -10.83 15.97 -2.59
C GLU A 173 -10.67 17.09 -3.61
N THR A 174 -11.34 18.23 -3.38
CA THR A 174 -11.28 19.40 -4.27
C THR A 174 -10.43 20.52 -3.68
N GLY A 175 -10.15 20.51 -2.37
CA GLY A 175 -9.44 21.60 -1.70
C GLY A 175 -10.28 22.86 -1.49
N GLN A 176 -11.58 22.83 -1.81
CA GLN A 176 -12.46 24.00 -1.73
C GLN A 176 -12.99 24.26 -0.32
N THR A 177 -13.16 23.21 0.49
CA THR A 177 -13.69 23.31 1.85
C THR A 177 -12.57 23.08 2.86
N PRO A 178 -12.26 24.03 3.75
CA PRO A 178 -11.27 23.82 4.81
C PRO A 178 -11.66 22.68 5.74
N HIS A 179 -10.71 21.78 6.01
CA HIS A 179 -10.84 20.71 6.99
C HIS A 179 -9.47 20.29 7.50
N ALA A 180 -9.44 19.75 8.73
CA ALA A 180 -8.24 19.18 9.32
C ALA A 180 -7.92 17.78 8.73
N PHE A 181 -6.92 17.10 9.27
CA PHE A 181 -6.47 15.76 8.86
C PHE A 181 -7.63 14.80 8.48
N SER A 182 -7.71 14.40 7.21
CA SER A 182 -8.78 13.52 6.71
C SER A 182 -8.46 12.03 6.73
N GLY A 183 -7.21 11.63 6.98
CA GLY A 183 -6.75 10.24 6.91
C GLY A 183 -6.81 9.61 5.51
N PRO A 184 -6.42 8.33 5.35
CA PRO A 184 -6.44 7.65 4.06
C PRO A 184 -7.85 7.21 3.66
N MET A 185 -8.07 7.09 2.34
CA MET A 185 -9.23 6.37 1.80
C MET A 185 -9.00 4.85 1.73
N MET A 186 -7.74 4.41 1.68
CA MET A 186 -7.38 3.03 1.45
C MET A 186 -5.98 2.70 1.95
N SER A 187 -5.78 1.45 2.36
CA SER A 187 -4.47 0.82 2.53
C SER A 187 -4.33 -0.30 1.50
N ARG A 188 -3.15 -0.47 0.88
CA ARG A 188 -2.90 -1.55 -0.08
C ARG A 188 -1.55 -2.21 0.15
N TRP A 189 -1.52 -3.53 0.21
CA TRP A 189 -0.28 -4.31 0.25
C TRP A 189 0.15 -4.66 -1.17
N ILE A 190 1.43 -4.39 -1.46
CA ILE A 190 2.07 -4.72 -2.72
C ILE A 190 2.86 -6.01 -2.50
N VAL A 191 2.25 -7.14 -2.84
CA VAL A 191 2.78 -8.48 -2.53
C VAL A 191 3.59 -9.00 -3.71
N PRO A 192 4.92 -9.19 -3.59
CA PRO A 192 5.69 -9.87 -4.61
C PRO A 192 5.24 -11.34 -4.68
N LEU A 193 4.75 -11.77 -5.84
CA LEU A 193 4.48 -13.18 -6.10
C LEU A 193 5.75 -13.89 -6.55
N ASP A 194 6.50 -13.23 -7.43
CA ASP A 194 7.83 -13.61 -7.89
C ASP A 194 8.60 -12.35 -8.36
N ASP A 195 9.76 -12.54 -9.01
CA ASP A 195 10.61 -11.45 -9.49
C ASP A 195 9.93 -10.54 -10.54
N SER A 196 8.91 -11.05 -11.24
CA SER A 196 8.26 -10.43 -12.40
C SER A 196 6.74 -10.27 -12.27
N ASN A 197 6.15 -10.71 -11.16
CA ASN A 197 4.71 -10.64 -10.93
C ASN A 197 4.39 -10.13 -9.52
N THR A 198 3.37 -9.29 -9.46
CA THR A 198 2.91 -8.64 -8.23
C THR A 198 1.41 -8.84 -8.05
N MET A 199 1.00 -9.08 -6.81
CA MET A 199 -0.40 -9.02 -6.39
C MET A 199 -0.61 -7.82 -5.48
N LEU A 200 -1.65 -7.03 -5.73
CA LEU A 200 -2.11 -5.99 -4.83
C LEU A 200 -3.35 -6.47 -4.09
N ILE A 201 -3.41 -6.20 -2.80
CA ILE A 201 -4.61 -6.43 -1.99
C ILE A 201 -5.00 -5.12 -1.30
N GLU A 202 -6.25 -4.70 -1.49
CA GLU A 202 -6.80 -3.46 -0.95
C GLU A 202 -7.57 -3.66 0.36
N LEU A 203 -7.51 -2.65 1.22
CA LEU A 203 -8.35 -2.47 2.38
C LEU A 203 -8.89 -1.03 2.38
N ARG A 204 -10.18 -0.87 2.07
CA ARG A 204 -10.84 0.43 1.92
C ARG A 204 -11.30 0.96 3.27
N HIS A 205 -11.14 2.26 3.49
CA HIS A 205 -11.55 2.97 4.71
C HIS A 205 -12.79 3.80 4.39
N ILE A 206 -13.93 3.43 5.00
CA ILE A 206 -15.24 4.00 4.69
C ILE A 206 -15.74 4.75 5.92
N SER A 207 -16.02 6.05 5.77
CA SER A 207 -16.63 6.87 6.81
C SER A 207 -18.03 6.34 7.16
N GLU A 208 -18.34 6.27 8.45
CA GLU A 208 -19.65 5.90 8.98
C GLU A 208 -20.54 7.13 9.27
N ALA A 209 -19.99 8.34 9.20
CA ALA A 209 -20.74 9.58 9.38
C ALA A 209 -21.86 9.73 8.32
N GLU A 210 -23.02 10.23 8.75
CA GLU A 210 -24.14 10.56 7.85
C GLU A 210 -23.78 11.79 6.98
N GLY A 211 -24.04 11.70 5.67
CA GLY A 211 -23.57 12.66 4.65
C GLY A 211 -22.30 12.15 3.96
N ALA A 212 -22.28 12.16 2.63
CA ALA A 212 -21.29 11.44 1.83
C ALA A 212 -19.87 12.04 1.91
N VAL A 213 -19.13 11.70 2.99
CA VAL A 213 -17.68 11.93 3.11
C VAL A 213 -16.91 10.95 2.22
N THR A 214 -17.41 9.71 2.15
CA THR A 214 -16.89 8.65 1.28
C THR A 214 -17.89 8.40 0.14
N PRO A 215 -17.46 8.43 -1.13
CA PRO A 215 -18.32 8.10 -2.27
C PRO A 215 -18.83 6.66 -2.22
N ASP A 216 -20.09 6.45 -2.63
CA ASP A 216 -20.75 5.13 -2.64
C ASP A 216 -19.96 4.08 -3.44
N TRP A 217 -19.34 4.48 -4.55
CA TRP A 217 -18.57 3.59 -5.40
C TRP A 217 -17.37 2.97 -4.66
N LEU A 218 -16.79 3.66 -3.67
CA LEU A 218 -15.69 3.11 -2.89
C LEU A 218 -16.20 2.06 -1.91
N ALA A 219 -17.39 2.27 -1.34
CA ALA A 219 -18.05 1.33 -0.44
C ALA A 219 -18.58 0.06 -1.14
N ASP A 220 -18.78 0.12 -2.46
CA ASP A 220 -19.13 -1.03 -3.31
C ASP A 220 -17.89 -1.89 -3.62
N ASN A 221 -17.79 -3.05 -2.94
CA ASN A 221 -16.67 -3.98 -3.11
C ASN A 221 -16.62 -4.68 -4.48
N SER A 222 -17.69 -4.59 -5.29
CA SER A 222 -17.71 -5.11 -6.65
C SER A 222 -17.02 -4.19 -7.65
N LYS A 223 -16.83 -2.91 -7.29
CA LYS A 223 -16.13 -1.93 -8.12
C LYS A 223 -14.63 -2.05 -7.92
N MET A 224 -13.89 -2.11 -9.02
CA MET A 224 -12.43 -2.01 -9.00
C MET A 224 -12.01 -0.55 -9.11
N LEU A 225 -10.84 -0.23 -8.57
CA LEU A 225 -10.30 1.12 -8.69
C LEU A 225 -10.02 1.46 -10.16
N PRO A 226 -10.37 2.68 -10.59
CA PRO A 226 -10.06 3.13 -11.94
C PRO A 226 -8.57 2.97 -12.27
N GLY A 227 -8.28 2.48 -13.47
CA GLY A 227 -6.92 2.44 -14.01
C GLY A 227 -5.99 1.37 -13.46
N GLN A 228 -6.48 0.48 -12.59
CA GLN A 228 -5.67 -0.62 -12.01
C GLN A 228 -5.74 -1.93 -12.80
N LEU A 229 -6.45 -1.93 -13.94
CA LEU A 229 -6.58 -3.07 -14.86
C LEU A 229 -6.19 -2.64 -16.27
N ALA A 230 -5.78 -3.61 -17.07
CA ALA A 230 -5.63 -3.43 -18.51
C ALA A 230 -6.96 -2.94 -19.11
N ALA A 231 -6.89 -2.00 -20.05
CA ALA A 231 -8.04 -1.67 -20.87
C ALA A 231 -8.50 -2.89 -21.69
N ASP A 232 -9.77 -2.89 -22.10
CA ASP A 232 -10.36 -4.00 -22.86
C ASP A 232 -9.70 -4.18 -24.24
N THR A 233 -9.11 -3.11 -24.78
CA THR A 233 -8.42 -3.13 -26.07
C THR A 233 -7.12 -2.35 -26.05
N TYR A 234 -6.17 -2.76 -26.90
CA TYR A 234 -4.90 -2.05 -27.06
C TYR A 234 -5.09 -0.60 -27.55
N GLU A 235 -6.07 -0.34 -28.41
CA GLU A 235 -6.38 1.01 -28.90
C GLU A 235 -6.84 1.92 -27.75
N GLU A 236 -7.62 1.41 -26.80
CA GLU A 236 -8.03 2.13 -25.61
C GLU A 236 -6.84 2.43 -24.70
N SER A 237 -6.00 1.43 -24.42
CA SER A 237 -4.73 1.61 -23.69
C SER A 237 -3.86 2.71 -24.31
N GLN A 238 -3.81 2.82 -25.64
CA GLN A 238 -3.04 3.88 -26.31
C GLN A 238 -3.69 5.27 -26.19
N ARG A 239 -5.02 5.35 -26.19
CA ARG A 239 -5.75 6.64 -26.15
C ARG A 239 -5.93 7.19 -24.75
N ARG A 240 -6.07 6.32 -23.75
CA ARG A 240 -6.34 6.67 -22.34
C ARG A 240 -5.58 5.72 -21.40
N PRO A 241 -4.23 5.72 -21.44
CA PRO A 241 -3.44 4.85 -20.58
C PRO A 241 -3.69 5.16 -19.10
N GLN A 242 -3.60 4.17 -18.23
CA GLN A 242 -3.66 4.38 -16.78
C GLN A 242 -2.44 3.78 -16.08
N ASP A 243 -2.50 3.65 -14.75
CA ASP A 243 -1.41 3.09 -13.96
C ASP A 243 -0.99 1.73 -14.48
N PHE A 244 -1.95 0.86 -14.83
CA PHE A 244 -1.66 -0.46 -15.38
C PHE A 244 -0.73 -0.37 -16.59
N GLU A 245 -1.12 0.33 -17.65
CA GLU A 245 -0.28 0.49 -18.85
C GLU A 245 1.06 1.15 -18.53
N ALA A 246 1.05 2.22 -17.73
CA ALA A 246 2.25 3.00 -17.41
C ALA A 246 3.29 2.18 -16.64
N GLN A 247 2.85 1.30 -15.76
CA GLN A 247 3.73 0.49 -14.91
C GLN A 247 4.22 -0.77 -15.62
N VAL A 248 3.34 -1.50 -16.31
CA VAL A 248 3.71 -2.76 -16.97
C VAL A 248 4.57 -2.54 -18.22
N SER A 249 4.46 -1.37 -18.85
CA SER A 249 5.28 -1.01 -20.01
C SER A 249 6.74 -0.71 -19.66
N GLN A 250 7.09 -0.59 -18.37
CA GLN A 250 8.47 -0.41 -17.90
C GLN A 250 9.30 -1.72 -17.92
N ARG A 251 8.76 -2.77 -18.56
CA ARG A 251 9.25 -4.17 -18.60
C ARG A 251 8.83 -4.96 -17.36
N PRO A 252 8.96 -6.30 -17.37
CA PRO A 252 8.69 -7.12 -16.18
C PRO A 252 9.54 -6.72 -14.97
N ILE A 253 10.75 -6.24 -15.21
CA ILE A 253 11.61 -5.61 -14.21
C ILE A 253 12.21 -4.34 -14.84
N ALA A 254 11.95 -3.19 -14.22
CA ALA A 254 12.53 -1.92 -14.62
C ALA A 254 14.07 -1.97 -14.56
N VAL A 255 14.74 -1.39 -15.57
CA VAL A 255 16.20 -1.37 -15.64
C VAL A 255 16.72 -0.06 -15.04
N HIS A 256 16.83 -0.03 -13.70
CA HIS A 256 17.23 1.17 -12.96
C HIS A 256 18.53 1.83 -13.44
N GLY A 257 19.46 1.07 -14.04
CA GLY A 257 20.71 1.61 -14.59
C GLY A 257 20.55 2.48 -15.84
N LEU A 258 19.35 2.51 -16.45
CA LEU A 258 19.01 3.36 -17.60
C LEU A 258 18.22 4.61 -17.20
N GLU A 259 17.92 4.78 -15.91
CA GLU A 259 17.09 5.89 -15.43
C GLU A 259 17.92 7.14 -15.16
N HIS A 260 17.32 8.31 -15.44
CA HIS A 260 17.89 9.61 -15.18
C HIS A 260 16.98 10.38 -14.22
N LEU A 261 17.16 10.14 -12.92
CA LEU A 261 16.32 10.70 -11.87
C LEU A 261 16.53 12.23 -11.76
N GLY A 262 15.44 12.97 -11.82
CA GLY A 262 15.40 14.43 -11.67
C GLY A 262 14.90 14.88 -10.30
N THR A 263 14.63 16.18 -10.18
CA THR A 263 14.17 16.79 -8.92
C THR A 263 12.83 16.22 -8.44
N THR A 264 11.93 15.87 -9.36
CA THR A 264 10.62 15.27 -9.07
C THR A 264 10.72 13.85 -8.54
N ASP A 265 11.83 13.16 -8.82
CA ASP A 265 12.09 11.76 -8.42
C ASP A 265 12.82 11.67 -7.07
N ARG A 266 12.87 12.76 -6.30
CA ARG A 266 13.48 12.79 -4.97
C ARG A 266 12.82 11.77 -4.05
N GLY A 267 11.49 11.64 -4.09
CA GLY A 267 10.75 10.61 -3.34
C GLY A 267 11.17 9.19 -3.70
N ILE A 268 11.28 8.89 -5.00
CA ILE A 268 11.77 7.60 -5.53
C ILE A 268 13.17 7.30 -5.01
N THR A 269 14.07 8.28 -5.08
CA THR A 269 15.45 8.13 -4.59
C THR A 269 15.50 7.85 -3.10
N MET A 270 14.75 8.62 -2.30
CA MET A 270 14.67 8.43 -0.84
C MET A 270 14.11 7.06 -0.48
N PHE A 271 13.01 6.65 -1.13
CA PHE A 271 12.36 5.37 -0.91
C PHE A 271 13.27 4.18 -1.27
N ARG A 272 13.91 4.20 -2.45
CA ARG A 272 14.89 3.17 -2.85
C ARG A 272 16.04 3.07 -1.86
N ASN A 273 16.48 4.20 -1.28
CA ASN A 273 17.52 4.17 -0.26
C ASN A 273 17.03 3.54 1.05
N GLN A 274 15.79 3.76 1.47
CA GLN A 274 15.18 3.05 2.60
C GLN A 274 15.16 1.54 2.37
N ILE A 275 14.68 1.09 1.22
CA ILE A 275 14.66 -0.35 0.87
C ILE A 275 16.07 -0.94 0.87
N ARG A 276 17.07 -0.25 0.28
CA ARG A 276 18.47 -0.70 0.30
C ARG A 276 19.05 -0.77 1.71
N ARG A 277 18.70 0.16 2.60
CA ARG A 277 19.11 0.10 4.01
C ARG A 277 18.52 -1.15 4.67
N GLY A 278 17.23 -1.43 4.47
CA GLY A 278 16.58 -2.63 4.99
C GLY A 278 17.22 -3.93 4.49
N ILE A 279 17.49 -4.04 3.18
CA ILE A 279 18.16 -5.20 2.59
C ILE A 279 19.56 -5.41 3.21
N ARG A 280 20.32 -4.33 3.42
CA ARG A 280 21.66 -4.41 4.04
C ARG A 280 21.58 -4.83 5.51
N ALA A 281 20.62 -4.30 6.27
CA ALA A 281 20.40 -4.69 7.66
C ALA A 281 20.14 -6.19 7.76
N VAL A 282 19.19 -6.71 6.98
CA VAL A 282 18.88 -8.15 6.93
C VAL A 282 20.10 -8.98 6.55
N LYS A 283 20.87 -8.55 5.53
CA LYS A 283 22.10 -9.25 5.10
C LYS A 283 23.17 -9.30 6.21
N ASN A 284 23.19 -8.30 7.09
CA ASN A 284 24.12 -8.22 8.21
C ASN A 284 23.59 -8.92 9.48
N GLY A 285 22.39 -9.49 9.46
CA GLY A 285 21.73 -10.06 10.64
C GLY A 285 21.19 -9.01 11.61
N GLU A 286 20.99 -7.78 11.13
CA GLU A 286 20.39 -6.66 11.86
C GLU A 286 18.89 -6.58 11.54
N GLU A 287 18.10 -6.04 12.48
CA GLU A 287 16.69 -5.76 12.23
C GLU A 287 16.55 -4.51 11.33
N PRO A 288 15.84 -4.61 10.19
CA PRO A 288 15.56 -3.44 9.36
C PRO A 288 14.60 -2.48 10.08
N VAL A 289 14.84 -1.18 9.87
CA VAL A 289 13.97 -0.09 10.36
C VAL A 289 12.54 -0.26 9.81
N GLY A 290 11.55 0.00 10.66
CA GLY A 290 10.13 -0.14 10.31
C GLY A 290 9.56 -1.53 10.60
N LEU A 291 10.38 -2.49 11.08
CA LEU A 291 9.85 -3.63 11.81
C LEU A 291 9.53 -3.18 13.24
N PHE A 292 8.37 -3.59 13.74
CA PHE A 292 7.94 -3.32 15.11
C PHE A 292 8.25 -4.55 15.95
N PRO A 293 9.40 -4.59 16.63
CA PRO A 293 9.73 -5.71 17.50
C PRO A 293 8.72 -5.76 18.65
N HIS A 294 8.28 -6.98 18.96
CA HIS A 294 7.53 -7.43 20.13
C HIS A 294 6.99 -6.32 21.05
N GLY A 295 5.89 -5.68 20.64
CA GLY A 295 5.20 -4.67 21.44
C GLY A 295 3.95 -4.20 20.71
N GLY A 296 2.78 -4.72 21.11
CA GLY A 296 1.47 -4.53 20.46
C GLY A 296 0.87 -3.13 20.61
N GLY A 297 1.68 -2.09 20.45
CA GLY A 297 1.22 -0.71 20.35
C GLY A 297 0.64 -0.40 18.98
N VAL A 298 -0.17 0.67 18.93
CA VAL A 298 -0.71 1.21 17.69
C VAL A 298 0.37 2.01 16.97
N ILE A 299 0.56 1.74 15.68
CA ILE A 299 1.56 2.35 14.82
C ILE A 299 0.97 3.60 14.18
N PRO A 300 1.53 4.80 14.42
CA PRO A 300 1.06 6.02 13.79
C PRO A 300 1.37 6.04 12.29
N THR A 301 0.43 6.53 11.49
CA THR A 301 0.57 6.75 10.05
C THR A 301 0.10 8.15 9.65
N TYR A 302 0.55 8.63 8.50
CA TYR A 302 0.56 10.07 8.18
C TYR A 302 -0.11 10.41 6.84
N CYS A 303 -0.75 9.44 6.20
CA CYS A 303 -1.49 9.69 4.95
C CYS A 303 -2.78 10.46 5.20
N ASN A 304 -2.98 11.57 4.47
CA ASN A 304 -4.17 12.41 4.56
C ASN A 304 -4.33 13.41 3.41
N ASP A 305 -5.44 14.12 3.43
CA ASP A 305 -5.58 15.47 2.92
C ASP A 305 -5.81 16.44 4.10
N THR A 306 -5.36 17.69 3.93
CA THR A 306 -5.65 18.82 4.82
C THR A 306 -5.88 20.06 3.98
N VAL A 307 -6.92 20.82 4.28
CA VAL A 307 -7.25 22.06 3.57
C VAL A 307 -7.28 23.20 4.56
N VAL A 308 -6.37 24.16 4.39
CA VAL A 308 -6.28 25.34 5.26
C VAL A 308 -6.70 26.58 4.49
N SER A 309 -7.51 27.44 5.13
CA SER A 309 -7.83 28.75 4.58
C SER A 309 -6.66 29.69 4.78
N MET A 310 -5.99 30.04 3.68
CA MET A 310 -4.79 30.86 3.69
C MET A 310 -4.65 31.52 2.32
N PRO A 311 -5.07 32.79 2.15
CA PRO A 311 -5.06 33.47 0.85
C PRO A 311 -3.69 33.49 0.18
N ALA A 312 -3.69 33.67 -1.15
CA ALA A 312 -2.47 33.71 -1.94
C ALA A 312 -1.51 34.82 -1.49
N ALA A 313 -0.21 34.53 -1.53
CA ALA A 313 0.81 35.55 -1.30
C ALA A 313 0.84 36.59 -2.43
N LYS A 314 1.51 37.72 -2.18
CA LYS A 314 1.54 38.88 -3.09
C LYS A 314 2.09 38.59 -4.49
N THR A 315 2.98 37.60 -4.63
CA THR A 315 3.56 37.21 -5.91
C THR A 315 3.53 35.68 -6.05
N PRO A 316 3.54 35.16 -7.30
CA PRO A 316 3.59 33.71 -7.52
C PRO A 316 4.77 33.01 -6.84
N GLU A 317 5.95 33.64 -6.81
CA GLU A 317 7.15 33.07 -6.20
C GLU A 317 7.02 32.99 -4.67
N LEU A 318 6.45 34.03 -4.06
CA LEU A 318 6.14 34.03 -2.62
C LEU A 318 5.04 33.02 -2.31
N ASP A 319 4.07 32.82 -3.22
CA ASP A 319 3.00 31.85 -3.01
C ASP A 319 3.53 30.42 -3.06
N LYS A 320 4.42 30.11 -4.01
CA LYS A 320 5.13 28.83 -4.05
C LYS A 320 5.93 28.56 -2.78
N ALA A 321 6.63 29.57 -2.26
CA ALA A 321 7.35 29.45 -1.00
C ALA A 321 6.38 29.18 0.17
N LEU A 322 5.25 29.87 0.21
CA LEU A 322 4.20 29.70 1.21
C LEU A 322 3.58 28.29 1.16
N LEU A 323 3.31 27.77 -0.04
CA LEU A 323 2.81 26.40 -0.24
C LEU A 323 3.78 25.37 0.34
N ARG A 324 5.07 25.45 -0.03
CA ARG A 324 6.12 24.53 0.48
C ARG A 324 6.29 24.63 1.99
N GLU A 325 6.28 25.84 2.54
CA GLU A 325 6.42 26.05 3.98
C GLU A 325 5.22 25.48 4.74
N THR A 326 4.01 25.72 4.24
CA THR A 326 2.77 25.20 4.83
C THR A 326 2.76 23.68 4.82
N GLY A 327 3.09 23.05 3.68
CA GLY A 327 3.18 21.59 3.57
C GLY A 327 4.19 21.00 4.55
N ARG A 328 5.39 21.58 4.64
CA ARG A 328 6.43 21.12 5.59
C ARG A 328 6.01 21.26 7.05
N LYS A 329 5.39 22.39 7.42
CA LYS A 329 4.91 22.63 8.79
C LYS A 329 3.79 21.65 9.18
N LEU A 330 2.85 21.40 8.28
CA LEU A 330 1.78 20.42 8.50
C LEU A 330 2.37 19.01 8.67
N ALA A 331 3.24 18.58 7.75
CA ALA A 331 3.85 17.26 7.81
C ALA A 331 4.66 17.07 9.08
N GLN A 332 5.50 18.04 9.45
CA GLN A 332 6.28 17.97 10.69
C GLN A 332 5.37 17.93 11.92
N GLY A 333 4.31 18.76 11.95
CA GLY A 333 3.34 18.75 13.05
C GLY A 333 2.64 17.40 13.21
N TYR A 334 2.30 16.73 12.10
CA TYR A 334 1.71 15.39 12.14
C TYR A 334 2.71 14.31 12.55
N ILE A 335 3.97 14.42 12.12
CA ILE A 335 5.04 13.49 12.54
C ILE A 335 5.32 13.62 14.05
N ASP A 336 5.35 14.84 14.56
CA ASP A 336 5.61 15.12 15.99
C ASP A 336 4.41 14.76 16.88
N ALA A 337 3.19 14.93 16.36
CA ALA A 337 1.95 14.63 17.06
C ALA A 337 0.94 13.92 16.11
N PRO A 338 1.03 12.58 15.98
CA PRO A 338 0.18 11.81 15.07
C PRO A 338 -1.33 12.04 15.31
N PRO A 339 -2.08 12.58 14.35
CA PRO A 339 -3.45 13.04 14.59
C PRO A 339 -4.44 11.94 14.99
N LEU A 340 -4.25 10.72 14.49
CA LEU A 340 -5.13 9.59 14.82
C LEU A 340 -4.81 8.94 16.16
N MET A 341 -3.63 9.18 16.72
CA MET A 341 -3.27 8.68 18.05
C MET A 341 -3.93 9.51 19.17
N ALA A 342 -4.12 10.81 18.95
CA ALA A 342 -4.78 11.70 19.90
C ALA A 342 -6.29 11.45 20.04
N ALA A 343 -6.91 10.73 19.11
CA ALA A 343 -8.34 10.42 19.11
C ALA A 343 -8.68 9.08 19.80
N ALA A 344 -7.67 8.35 20.29
CA ALA A 344 -7.80 7.01 20.88
C ALA A 344 -7.76 7.00 22.43
N GLU A 345 -7.56 8.17 23.06
CA GLU A 345 -7.71 8.41 24.51
C GLU A 345 -9.08 9.03 24.82
#